data_AF-A0A397F518-F1
#
_entry.id   AF-A0A397F518-F1
#
_cell.length_a   1.000
_cell.length_b   1.000
_cell.length_c   1.000
_cell.angle_alpha   90.00
_cell.angle_beta   90.00
_cell.angle_gamma   90.00
#
_symmetry.space_group_name_H-M   'P 1'
#
loop_
_entity.id
_entity.type
_entity.pdbx_description
1 polymer ?
#
loop_
_entity_poly.entity_id
_entity_poly.type
_entity_poly.pdbx_seq_one_letter_code
_entity_poly.pdbx_strand_id
1 'polypeptide(L)'
;MAICPEVDRPGWGRIEDKRQLKLLSKITSKRGLQTSVLFHFKKQEGSDEDADTLEFLIHDRQACLQLVKERFLAITAKPNA
;
A
#
# COMPACT_ATOMS: atom_id res chain seq x y z
N MET A 1 2.05 -4.84 -10.76
CA MET A 1 1.18 -5.38 -9.68
C MET A 1 2.07 -5.60 -8.47
N ALA A 2 1.62 -5.40 -7.23
CA ALA A 2 2.56 -5.49 -6.09
C ALA A 2 3.00 -6.94 -5.76
N ILE A 3 2.20 -7.93 -6.16
CA ILE A 3 2.50 -9.37 -6.04
C ILE A 3 2.21 -10.05 -7.37
N CYS A 4 3.19 -10.78 -7.90
CA CYS A 4 3.04 -11.60 -9.10
C CYS A 4 3.05 -13.09 -8.70
N PRO A 5 1.99 -13.85 -8.97
CA PRO A 5 1.95 -15.27 -8.65
C PRO A 5 2.97 -16.06 -9.47
N GLU A 6 3.58 -17.08 -8.87
CA GLU A 6 4.46 -18.00 -9.58
C GLU A 6 3.62 -19.10 -10.25
N VAL A 7 3.63 -19.13 -11.59
CA VAL A 7 2.80 -20.03 -12.40
C VAL A 7 3.00 -21.50 -12.02
N ASP A 8 4.25 -21.88 -11.74
CA ASP A 8 4.63 -23.27 -11.46
C ASP A 8 4.55 -23.64 -9.97
N ARG A 9 4.17 -22.68 -9.10
CA ARG A 9 4.13 -22.88 -7.64
C ARG A 9 2.88 -22.26 -7.04
N PRO A 10 1.75 -23.01 -7.02
CA PRO A 10 0.51 -22.55 -6.41
C PRO A 10 0.73 -22.09 -4.96
N GLY A 11 0.20 -20.91 -4.63
CA GLY A 11 0.37 -20.29 -3.31
C GLY A 11 1.66 -19.49 -3.12
N TRP A 12 2.59 -19.54 -4.08
CA TRP A 12 3.79 -18.70 -4.09
C TRP A 12 3.57 -17.46 -4.95
N GLY A 13 4.20 -16.36 -4.55
CA GLY A 13 4.19 -15.11 -5.29
C GLY A 13 5.40 -14.27 -4.97
N ARG A 14 5.86 -13.51 -5.96
CA ARG A 14 6.96 -12.57 -5.82
C ARG A 14 6.43 -11.22 -5.39
N ILE A 15 7.06 -10.64 -4.36
CA ILE A 15 6.83 -9.24 -3.99
C ILE A 15 7.63 -8.38 -4.97
N GLU A 16 6.92 -7.66 -5.85
CA GLU A 16 7.53 -6.77 -6.83
C GLU A 16 7.70 -5.35 -6.29
N ASP A 17 6.84 -4.95 -5.34
CA ASP A 17 6.82 -3.59 -4.81
C ASP A 17 6.82 -3.58 -3.28
N LYS A 18 7.71 -2.76 -2.69
CA LYS A 18 7.77 -2.51 -1.25
C LYS A 18 7.77 -1.00 -1.02
N ARG A 19 6.76 -0.49 -0.32
CA ARG A 19 6.68 0.93 0.09
C ARG A 19 6.76 1.08 1.60
N GLN A 20 7.35 2.18 2.05
CA GLN A 20 7.42 2.53 3.46
C GLN A 20 6.10 3.15 3.89
N LEU A 21 5.42 2.52 4.86
CA LEU A 21 4.10 2.97 5.31
C LEU A 21 4.14 4.42 5.86
N LYS A 22 5.26 4.87 6.44
CA LYS A 22 5.44 6.26 6.91
C LYS A 22 5.37 7.31 5.78
N LEU A 23 5.56 6.91 4.52
CA LEU A 23 5.46 7.78 3.36
C LEU A 23 4.04 7.83 2.78
N LEU A 24 3.09 7.04 3.31
CA LEU A 24 1.70 7.08 2.88
C LEU A 24 1.13 8.48 3.14
N SER A 25 0.65 9.12 2.07
CA SER A 25 0.10 10.47 2.12
C SER A 25 -1.43 10.50 2.06
N LYS A 26 -2.02 9.62 1.27
CA LYS A 26 -3.46 9.59 1.02
C LYS A 26 -3.92 8.19 0.62
N ILE A 27 -5.17 7.88 0.93
CA ILE A 27 -5.88 6.71 0.40
C ILE A 27 -7.11 7.19 -0.37
N THR A 28 -7.30 6.71 -1.60
CA THR A 28 -8.48 6.99 -2.43
C THR A 28 -9.09 5.71 -2.98
N SER A 29 -10.18 5.83 -3.73
CA SER A 29 -10.83 4.72 -4.45
C SER A 29 -11.25 5.18 -5.85
N LYS A 30 -11.26 4.29 -6.83
CA LYS A 30 -11.84 4.59 -8.15
C LYS A 30 -13.35 4.75 -8.04
N ARG A 31 -13.89 5.76 -8.75
CA ARG A 31 -15.34 5.99 -8.82
C ARG A 31 -16.02 4.76 -9.45
N GLY A 32 -17.09 4.28 -8.83
CA GLY A 32 -17.86 3.13 -9.31
C GLY A 32 -17.29 1.76 -8.93
N LEU A 33 -16.14 1.69 -8.24
CA LEU A 33 -15.51 0.42 -7.85
C LEU A 33 -15.29 0.35 -6.34
N GLN A 34 -16.23 -0.28 -5.63
CA GLN A 34 -16.24 -0.35 -4.16
C GLN A 34 -15.04 -1.10 -3.56
N THR A 35 -14.47 -2.05 -4.31
CA THR A 35 -13.30 -2.83 -3.92
C THR A 35 -11.98 -2.11 -4.18
N SER A 36 -12.01 -0.98 -4.90
CA SER A 36 -10.79 -0.26 -5.28
C SER A 36 -10.20 0.50 -4.08
N VAL A 37 -8.93 0.27 -3.81
CA VAL A 37 -8.14 1.01 -2.83
C VAL A 37 -6.84 1.45 -3.50
N LEU A 38 -6.60 2.77 -3.51
CA LEU A 38 -5.40 3.39 -4.05
C LEU A 38 -4.60 4.02 -2.91
N PHE A 39 -3.37 3.57 -2.72
CA PHE A 39 -2.42 4.11 -1.75
C PHE A 39 -1.46 5.06 -2.45
N HIS A 40 -1.40 6.30 -1.98
CA HIS A 40 -0.54 7.35 -2.53
C HIS A 40 0.66 7.56 -1.62
N PHE A 41 1.88 7.35 -2.10
CA PHE A 41 3.10 7.53 -1.32
C PHE A 41 3.83 8.81 -1.72
N LYS A 42 4.45 9.49 -0.74
CA LYS A 42 5.41 10.56 -1.03
C LYS A 42 6.68 9.97 -1.61
N LYS A 43 7.35 10.74 -2.46
CA LYS A 43 8.70 10.42 -2.92
C LYS A 43 9.64 10.30 -1.72
N GLN A 44 10.45 9.25 -1.72
CA GLN A 44 11.50 9.09 -0.72
C GLN A 44 12.64 10.07 -1.02
N GLU A 45 13.08 10.85 -0.03
CA GLU A 45 14.22 11.75 -0.21
C GLU A 45 15.46 10.95 -0.66
N GLY A 46 16.08 11.39 -1.76
CA GLY A 46 17.23 10.71 -2.36
C GLY A 46 16.92 9.52 -3.28
N SER A 47 15.63 9.21 -3.53
CA SER A 47 15.26 8.25 -4.58
C SER A 47 14.96 9.00 -5.89
N ASP A 48 15.41 8.45 -7.03
CA ASP A 48 14.99 8.92 -8.36
C ASP A 48 13.61 8.37 -8.77
N GLU A 49 13.06 7.42 -8.02
CA GLU A 49 11.71 6.91 -8.28
C GLU A 49 10.64 7.95 -7.94
N ASP A 50 9.69 8.14 -8.85
CA ASP A 50 8.58 9.06 -8.66
C ASP A 50 7.64 8.61 -7.54
N ALA A 51 6.88 9.59 -7.02
CA ALA A 51 5.84 9.36 -6.04
C ALA A 51 4.77 8.43 -6.65
N ASP A 52 4.76 7.17 -6.20
CA ASP A 52 3.99 6.12 -6.85
C ASP A 52 2.63 5.88 -6.17
N THR A 53 1.67 5.45 -6.99
CA THR A 53 0.33 5.08 -6.55
C THR A 53 0.14 3.58 -6.71
N LEU A 54 -0.15 2.89 -5.61
CA LEU A 54 -0.47 1.46 -5.65
C LEU A 54 -1.97 1.24 -5.63
N GLU A 55 -2.47 0.58 -6.67
CA GLU A 55 -3.87 0.18 -6.78
C GLU A 55 -4.05 -1.29 -6.42
N PHE A 56 -5.04 -1.55 -5.57
CA PHE A 56 -5.47 -2.89 -5.20
C PHE A 56 -7.00 -3.02 -5.33
N LEU A 57 -7.43 -4.24 -5.66
CA LEU A 57 -8.81 -4.67 -5.52
C LEU A 57 -8.91 -5.49 -4.23
N ILE A 58 -9.64 -4.97 -3.26
CA ILE A 58 -9.74 -5.53 -1.90
C ILE A 58 -11.20 -5.82 -1.61
N HIS A 59 -11.52 -7.10 -1.39
CA HIS A 59 -12.89 -7.52 -1.07
C HIS A 59 -13.34 -6.99 0.30
N ASP A 60 -12.53 -7.15 1.34
CA ASP A 60 -12.78 -6.57 2.66
C ASP A 60 -12.05 -5.23 2.81
N ARG A 61 -12.62 -4.22 2.14
CA ARG A 61 -12.05 -2.86 2.15
C ARG A 61 -12.03 -2.24 3.55
N GLN A 62 -13.05 -2.48 4.38
CA GLN A 62 -13.13 -1.85 5.70
C GLN A 62 -12.03 -2.37 6.63
N ALA A 63 -11.85 -3.69 6.71
CA ALA A 63 -10.80 -4.27 7.54
C ALA A 63 -9.40 -3.84 7.07
N CYS A 64 -9.18 -3.77 5.75
CA CYS A 64 -7.92 -3.27 5.20
C CYS A 64 -7.61 -1.83 5.64
N LEU A 65 -8.57 -0.92 5.48
CA LEU A 65 -8.38 0.48 5.84
C LEU A 65 -8.13 0.66 7.35
N GLN A 66 -8.83 -0.11 8.18
CA GLN A 66 -8.62 -0.10 9.62
C GLN A 66 -7.20 -0.56 9.97
N LEU A 67 -6.74 -1.69 9.42
CA LEU A 67 -5.40 -2.22 9.65
C LEU A 67 -4.31 -1.22 9.22
N VAL A 68 -4.45 -0.63 8.02
CA VAL A 68 -3.51 0.37 7.51
C VAL A 68 -3.46 1.59 8.43
N LYS A 69 -4.62 2.07 8.89
CA LYS A 69 -4.70 3.21 9.82
C LYS A 69 -4.02 2.91 11.16
N GLU A 70 -4.31 1.76 11.77
CA GLU A 70 -3.70 1.35 13.04
C GLU A 70 -2.17 1.25 12.93
N ARG A 71 -1.68 0.62 11.86
CA ARG A 71 -0.24 0.47 11.61
C ARG A 71 0.44 1.80 11.28
N PHE A 72 -0.21 2.65 10.49
CA PHE A 72 0.31 3.97 10.18
C PHE A 72 0.49 4.79 11.46
N LEU A 73 -0.57 4.88 12.28
CA LEU A 73 -0.53 5.60 13.55
C LEU A 73 0.56 5.04 14.49
N ALA A 74 0.69 3.72 14.61
CA ALA A 74 1.72 3.11 15.46
C ALA A 74 3.15 3.47 15.04
N ILE A 75 3.40 3.66 13.73
CA ILE A 75 4.73 4.00 13.19
C ILE A 75 4.99 5.51 13.28
N THR A 76 3.98 6.34 13.04
CA THR A 76 4.14 7.81 13.03
C THR A 76 3.98 8.45 14.41
N ALA A 77 3.39 7.77 15.39
CA ALA A 77 3.20 8.29 16.74
C ALA A 77 4.48 8.36 17.59
N LYS A 78 5.64 7.94 17.06
CA LYS A 78 6.95 8.13 17.73
C LYS A 78 7.79 9.19 17.00
N PRO A 79 7.79 10.45 17.46
CA PRO A 79 8.71 11.46 16.96
C PRO A 79 10.11 11.38 17.61
N ASN A 80 10.31 10.60 18.68
CA ASN A 80 11.57 10.52 19.41
C ASN A 80 11.91 9.09 19.82
N ALA A 81 12.96 8.53 19.21
CA ALA A 81 13.91 7.59 19.80
C ALA A 81 15.25 7.82 19.10
#